data_AF-A0A8C2RAE0-F1
#
_entry.id   AF-A0A8C2RAE0-F1
#
_cell.length_a   1.000
_cell.length_b   1.000
_cell.length_c   1.000
_cell.angle_alpha   90.00
_cell.angle_beta   90.00
_cell.angle_gamma   90.00
#
_symmetry.space_group_name_H-M   'P 1'
#
loop_
_entity.id
_entity.type
_entity.pdbx_description
1 polymer ?
#
loop_
_entity_poly.entity_id
_entity_poly.type
_entity_poly.pdbx_seq_one_letter_code
_entity_poly.pdbx_strand_id
1 'polypeptide(L)'
;AESYELVDCSSNDSLEFAAEFRGHYYKMSSLEKLNKFLDNPEFYVPPLAPHPLPPTDMIPKRLTLSELKSRFPRCAELQGYCPVTYQDGRQRYEALVPGNIHYALEYRDRIYICESGEKLQKFLRSPQKYWNQKLPYKLPPLKEPMYLTSLPLPGYLEQGIATALIKAMNAAGCLKPKFPFLSVQRSALLYIALHLKAFNPNSSEYTRKKYKKKMEQFVERCELITYLSAKMTKKYKEPQFRAIDFDHKLQTFLSLRNIDPVNG
;
A
#
# COMPACT_ATOMS: atom_id res chain seq x y z
N ALA A 1 -38.52 4.56 -19.80
CA ALA A 1 -39.62 3.59 -19.61
C ALA A 1 -39.15 2.14 -19.68
N GLU A 2 -38.46 1.69 -20.74
CA GLU A 2 -38.16 0.25 -20.94
C GLU A 2 -37.13 -0.36 -19.97
N SER A 3 -36.10 0.38 -19.56
CA SER A 3 -34.97 -0.16 -18.78
C SER A 3 -35.04 0.11 -17.27
N TYR A 4 -36.01 0.90 -16.79
CA TYR A 4 -36.06 1.39 -15.39
C TYR A 4 -34.77 2.05 -14.87
N GLU A 5 -33.87 2.45 -15.77
CA GLU A 5 -32.63 3.14 -15.46
C GLU A 5 -32.76 4.64 -15.75
N LEU A 6 -32.16 5.46 -14.88
CA LEU A 6 -32.01 6.90 -15.09
C LEU A 6 -30.71 7.16 -15.88
N VAL A 7 -30.79 8.02 -16.88
CA VAL A 7 -29.62 8.47 -17.64
C VAL A 7 -29.56 9.98 -17.54
N ASP A 8 -28.40 10.48 -17.11
CA ASP A 8 -28.14 11.91 -17.08
C ASP A 8 -27.72 12.38 -18.48
N CYS A 9 -28.58 13.19 -19.10
CA CYS A 9 -28.34 13.81 -20.40
C CYS A 9 -27.93 15.29 -20.27
N SER A 10 -27.73 15.82 -19.04
CA SER A 10 -27.40 17.25 -18.86
C SER A 10 -25.95 17.58 -19.18
N SER A 11 -25.05 16.58 -19.18
CA SER A 11 -23.63 16.80 -19.49
C SER A 11 -23.35 17.00 -20.98
N ASN A 12 -24.31 16.75 -21.86
CA ASN A 12 -24.16 16.99 -23.30
C ASN A 12 -24.86 18.29 -23.68
N ASP A 13 -24.05 19.29 -24.05
CA ASP A 13 -24.53 20.59 -24.52
C ASP A 13 -25.18 20.51 -25.90
N SER A 14 -24.96 19.43 -26.66
CA SER A 14 -25.59 19.23 -27.95
C SER A 14 -27.11 18.98 -27.82
N LEU A 15 -27.86 19.49 -28.80
CA LEU A 15 -29.30 19.25 -28.96
C LEU A 15 -29.60 18.16 -30.01
N GLU A 16 -28.59 17.38 -30.40
CA GLU A 16 -28.67 16.40 -31.48
C GLU A 16 -29.75 15.34 -31.28
N PHE A 17 -30.03 14.98 -30.02
CA PHE A 17 -31.04 13.99 -29.64
C PHE A 17 -32.20 14.60 -28.84
N ALA A 18 -32.57 15.85 -29.15
CA ALA A 18 -33.70 16.52 -28.54
C ALA A 18 -34.97 16.44 -29.40
N ALA A 19 -36.13 16.33 -28.75
CA ALA A 19 -37.43 16.43 -29.39
C ALA A 19 -38.33 17.42 -28.63
N GLU A 20 -39.15 18.15 -29.37
CA GLU A 20 -40.21 18.99 -28.80
C GLU A 20 -41.52 18.18 -28.80
N PHE A 21 -42.21 18.16 -27.67
CA PHE A 21 -43.53 17.57 -27.56
C PHE A 21 -44.37 18.35 -26.56
N ARG A 22 -45.53 18.84 -27.01
CA ARG A 22 -46.50 19.60 -26.22
C ARG A 22 -45.89 20.85 -25.54
N GLY A 23 -45.01 21.56 -26.24
CA GLY A 23 -44.35 22.78 -25.75
C GLY A 23 -43.18 22.55 -24.79
N HIS A 24 -42.75 21.29 -24.62
CA HIS A 24 -41.62 20.91 -23.77
C HIS A 24 -40.52 20.25 -24.59
N TYR A 25 -39.26 20.55 -24.24
CA TYR A 25 -38.08 19.95 -24.85
C TYR A 25 -37.59 18.77 -24.01
N TYR A 26 -37.46 17.61 -24.65
CA TYR A 26 -36.94 16.39 -24.05
C TYR A 26 -35.59 16.03 -24.68
N LYS A 27 -34.60 15.68 -23.86
CA LYS A 27 -33.29 15.18 -24.30
C LYS A 27 -33.21 13.68 -24.11
N MET A 28 -32.82 12.97 -25.16
CA MET A 28 -32.64 11.52 -25.14
C MET A 28 -31.15 11.15 -25.16
N SER A 29 -30.83 9.96 -24.68
CA SER A 29 -29.44 9.50 -24.57
C SER A 29 -28.84 9.02 -25.89
N SER A 30 -29.66 8.75 -26.91
CA SER A 30 -29.21 8.24 -28.21
C SER A 30 -30.27 8.47 -29.30
N LEU A 31 -29.83 8.38 -30.57
CA LEU A 31 -30.71 8.44 -31.75
C LEU A 31 -31.80 7.36 -31.73
N GLU A 32 -31.48 6.14 -31.30
CA GLU A 32 -32.46 5.05 -31.18
C GLU A 32 -33.59 5.41 -30.21
N LYS A 33 -33.25 6.02 -29.07
CA LYS A 33 -34.23 6.45 -28.06
C LYS A 33 -35.02 7.68 -28.52
N LEU A 34 -34.41 8.57 -29.30
CA LEU A 34 -35.12 9.67 -29.99
C LEU A 34 -36.18 9.11 -30.95
N ASN A 35 -35.82 8.19 -31.84
CA ASN A 35 -36.77 7.63 -32.81
C ASN A 35 -37.96 6.95 -32.10
N LYS A 36 -37.70 6.14 -31.07
CA LYS A 36 -38.77 5.55 -30.24
C LYS A 36 -39.67 6.59 -29.58
N PHE A 37 -39.11 7.70 -29.12
CA PHE A 37 -39.89 8.80 -28.55
C PHE A 37 -40.76 9.49 -29.61
N LEU A 38 -40.23 9.71 -30.82
CA LEU A 38 -40.98 10.31 -31.92
C LEU A 38 -42.11 9.40 -32.41
N ASP A 39 -41.92 8.08 -32.38
CA ASP A 39 -42.94 7.09 -32.77
C ASP A 39 -44.14 7.08 -31.81
N ASN A 40 -43.92 7.23 -30.49
CA ASN A 40 -44.99 7.25 -29.50
C ASN A 40 -44.64 8.09 -28.25
N PRO A 41 -44.71 9.43 -28.33
CA PRO A 41 -44.25 10.33 -27.26
C PRO A 41 -45.15 10.28 -26.01
N GLU A 42 -46.45 10.00 -26.18
CA GLU A 42 -47.42 9.91 -25.08
C GLU A 42 -47.11 8.78 -24.09
N PHE A 43 -46.42 7.74 -24.54
CA PHE A 43 -45.98 6.63 -23.70
C PHE A 43 -44.83 7.01 -22.76
N TYR A 44 -44.09 8.08 -23.05
CA TYR A 44 -42.91 8.47 -22.29
C TYR A 44 -43.11 9.72 -21.42
N VAL A 45 -44.17 10.50 -21.68
CA VAL A 45 -44.47 11.77 -20.98
C VAL A 45 -45.80 11.69 -20.24
N PRO A 46 -45.94 12.29 -19.04
CA PRO A 46 -47.23 12.42 -18.36
C PRO A 46 -48.30 13.08 -19.26
N PRO A 47 -49.59 12.71 -19.17
CA PRO A 47 -50.20 11.87 -18.14
C PRO A 47 -50.28 10.37 -18.47
N LEU A 48 -50.03 9.98 -19.72
CA LEU A 48 -50.25 8.60 -20.20
C LEU A 48 -49.03 7.68 -20.00
N ALA A 49 -47.89 8.22 -19.58
CA ALA A 49 -46.70 7.44 -19.30
C ALA A 49 -46.92 6.45 -18.14
N PRO A 50 -46.73 5.13 -18.36
CA PRO A 50 -46.84 4.13 -17.29
C PRO A 50 -45.73 4.26 -16.25
N HIS A 51 -44.57 4.80 -16.65
CA HIS A 51 -43.41 5.03 -15.79
C HIS A 51 -42.89 6.46 -16.00
N PRO A 52 -43.52 7.46 -15.37
CA PRO A 52 -43.07 8.84 -15.46
C PRO A 52 -41.72 9.02 -14.76
N LEU A 53 -41.04 10.12 -15.09
CA LEU A 53 -39.82 10.51 -14.38
C LEU A 53 -40.13 10.70 -12.88
N PRO A 54 -39.25 10.21 -11.99
CA PRO A 54 -39.43 10.41 -10.56
C PRO A 54 -39.38 11.91 -10.22
N PRO A 55 -40.05 12.32 -9.13
CA PRO A 55 -40.01 13.71 -8.67
C PRO A 55 -38.59 14.13 -8.28
N THR A 56 -38.33 15.44 -8.26
CA THR A 56 -36.97 16.01 -8.19
C THR A 56 -36.17 15.60 -6.95
N ASP A 57 -36.85 15.32 -5.84
CA ASP A 57 -36.29 14.78 -4.59
C ASP A 57 -35.80 13.32 -4.72
N MET A 58 -36.36 12.58 -5.67
CA MET A 58 -36.01 11.20 -6.00
C MET A 58 -35.10 11.09 -7.24
N ILE A 59 -34.52 12.20 -7.70
CA ILE A 59 -33.48 12.20 -8.73
C ILE A 59 -32.11 12.32 -8.06
N PRO A 60 -31.21 11.35 -8.26
CA PRO A 60 -29.88 11.41 -7.66
C PRO A 60 -29.05 12.50 -8.33
N LYS A 61 -28.31 13.27 -7.53
CA LYS A 61 -27.47 14.38 -8.00
C LYS A 61 -26.02 14.12 -7.64
N ARG A 62 -25.12 14.23 -8.61
CA ARG A 62 -23.68 14.19 -8.34
C ARG A 62 -23.29 15.44 -7.55
N LEU A 63 -22.45 15.28 -6.52
CA LEU A 63 -21.91 16.40 -5.74
C LEU A 63 -20.45 16.64 -6.10
N THR A 64 -20.08 17.91 -6.26
CA THR A 64 -18.69 18.37 -6.29
C THR A 64 -18.14 18.48 -4.86
N LEU A 65 -16.82 18.60 -4.72
CA LEU A 65 -16.19 18.79 -3.40
C LEU A 65 -16.67 20.05 -2.69
N SER A 66 -16.92 21.14 -3.43
CA SER A 66 -17.40 22.40 -2.87
C SER A 66 -18.82 22.27 -2.33
N GLU A 67 -19.70 21.62 -3.10
CA GLU A 67 -21.08 21.33 -2.66
C GLU A 67 -21.09 20.36 -1.49
N LEU A 68 -20.26 19.32 -1.51
CA LEU A 68 -20.15 18.39 -0.38
C LEU A 68 -19.75 19.12 0.91
N LYS A 69 -18.77 20.04 0.83
CA LYS A 69 -18.33 20.84 1.97
C LYS A 69 -19.41 21.80 2.48
N SER A 70 -20.23 22.38 1.59
CA SER A 70 -21.32 23.28 2.00
C SER A 70 -22.47 22.55 2.69
N ARG A 71 -22.57 21.22 2.55
CA ARG A 71 -23.58 20.39 3.26
C ARG A 71 -23.20 20.02 4.70
N PHE A 72 -22.01 20.40 5.18
CA PHE A 72 -21.62 20.20 6.58
C PHE A 72 -22.62 20.91 7.52
N PRO A 73 -23.10 20.29 8.62
CA PRO A 73 -22.59 19.08 9.30
C PRO A 73 -23.29 17.77 8.91
N ARG A 74 -24.01 17.68 7.78
CA ARG A 74 -24.63 16.42 7.36
C ARG A 74 -23.57 15.35 7.12
N CYS A 75 -23.69 14.21 7.79
CA CYS A 75 -22.80 13.07 7.62
C CYS A 75 -23.16 12.25 6.38
N ALA A 76 -22.17 11.59 5.79
CA ALA A 76 -22.40 10.59 4.76
C ALA A 76 -23.11 9.37 5.34
N GLU A 77 -24.09 8.84 4.60
CA GLU A 77 -24.73 7.57 4.88
C GLU A 77 -23.73 6.41 4.84
N LEU A 78 -24.09 5.31 5.50
CA LEU A 78 -23.23 4.14 5.65
C LEU A 78 -21.83 4.51 6.17
N GLN A 79 -21.71 5.55 7.01
CA GLN A 79 -20.42 6.02 7.56
C GLN A 79 -19.35 6.28 6.47
N GLY A 80 -19.77 6.60 5.25
CA GLY A 80 -18.86 6.83 4.12
C GLY A 80 -18.42 5.56 3.37
N TYR A 81 -18.91 4.38 3.72
CA TYR A 81 -18.72 3.17 2.91
C TYR A 81 -19.53 3.22 1.61
N CYS A 82 -18.98 2.64 0.55
CA CYS A 82 -19.61 2.67 -0.76
C CYS A 82 -20.87 1.78 -0.80
N PRO A 83 -22.06 2.36 -1.08
CA PRO A 83 -23.31 1.59 -1.12
C PRO A 83 -23.32 0.57 -2.26
N VAL A 84 -22.68 0.86 -3.39
CA VAL A 84 -22.72 -0.03 -4.56
C VAL A 84 -21.83 -1.25 -4.36
N THR A 85 -20.64 -1.09 -3.77
CA THR A 85 -19.78 -2.24 -3.46
C THR A 85 -20.46 -3.12 -2.42
N TYR A 86 -21.07 -2.51 -1.39
CA TYR A 86 -21.73 -3.25 -0.33
C TYR A 86 -22.91 -4.08 -0.86
N GLN A 87 -23.79 -3.48 -1.68
CA GLN A 87 -24.91 -4.19 -2.28
C GLN A 87 -24.47 -5.25 -3.29
N ASP A 88 -23.55 -4.92 -4.22
CA ASP A 88 -23.04 -5.87 -5.23
C ASP A 88 -22.32 -7.06 -4.58
N GLY A 89 -21.63 -6.81 -3.46
CA GLY A 89 -20.97 -7.82 -2.64
C GLY A 89 -21.90 -8.59 -1.70
N ARG A 90 -23.22 -8.50 -1.90
CA ARG A 90 -24.25 -9.17 -1.08
C ARG A 90 -24.16 -8.83 0.41
N GLN A 91 -23.82 -7.59 0.71
CA GLN A 91 -23.74 -7.06 2.06
C GLN A 91 -22.73 -7.78 2.97
N ARG A 92 -21.71 -8.39 2.37
CA ARG A 92 -20.62 -9.07 3.09
C ARG A 92 -19.62 -8.08 3.66
N TYR A 93 -18.88 -8.53 4.66
CA TYR A 93 -17.87 -7.73 5.34
C TYR A 93 -16.74 -7.28 4.40
N GLU A 94 -16.31 -8.16 3.47
CA GLU A 94 -15.26 -7.86 2.50
C GLU A 94 -15.67 -6.80 1.47
N ALA A 95 -16.97 -6.54 1.34
CA ALA A 95 -17.54 -5.57 0.40
C ALA A 95 -17.69 -4.16 1.00
N LEU A 96 -17.41 -4.00 2.30
CA LEU A 96 -17.37 -2.71 3.00
C LEU A 96 -16.08 -1.97 2.65
N VAL A 97 -16.10 -1.31 1.50
CA VAL A 97 -14.98 -0.51 0.99
C VAL A 97 -15.28 0.97 1.22
N PRO A 98 -14.36 1.75 1.81
CA PRO A 98 -14.56 3.18 2.00
C PRO A 98 -14.71 3.89 0.65
N GLY A 99 -15.65 4.82 0.56
CA GLY A 99 -15.87 5.64 -0.61
C GLY A 99 -14.80 6.73 -0.75
N ASN A 100 -14.67 7.26 -1.96
CA ASN A 100 -13.81 8.40 -2.26
C ASN A 100 -14.67 9.68 -2.37
N ILE A 101 -14.31 10.72 -1.62
CA ILE A 101 -15.02 12.01 -1.56
C ILE A 101 -15.23 12.70 -2.93
N HIS A 102 -14.40 12.39 -3.92
CA HIS A 102 -14.55 12.89 -5.29
C HIS A 102 -15.75 12.29 -6.04
N TYR A 103 -16.30 11.17 -5.57
CA TYR A 103 -17.43 10.46 -6.16
C TYR A 103 -18.64 10.47 -5.22
N ALA A 104 -18.95 11.64 -4.67
CA ALA A 104 -20.10 11.86 -3.82
C ALA A 104 -21.38 12.14 -4.63
N LEU A 105 -22.53 11.76 -4.08
CA LEU A 105 -23.84 12.04 -4.63
C LEU A 105 -24.85 12.31 -3.50
N GLU A 106 -25.92 13.02 -3.86
CA GLU A 106 -27.09 13.27 -3.02
C GLU A 106 -28.30 12.52 -3.57
N TYR A 107 -29.02 11.82 -2.70
CA TYR A 107 -30.26 11.13 -3.05
C TYR A 107 -31.20 11.12 -1.83
N ARG A 108 -32.44 11.61 -1.99
CA ARG A 108 -33.42 11.72 -0.88
C ARG A 108 -32.86 12.47 0.33
N ASP A 109 -32.24 13.62 0.09
CA ASP A 109 -31.57 14.47 1.09
C ASP A 109 -30.43 13.81 1.87
N ARG A 110 -29.97 12.64 1.42
CA ARG A 110 -28.87 11.87 2.02
C ARG A 110 -27.65 11.87 1.12
N ILE A 111 -26.48 11.92 1.74
CA ILE A 111 -25.19 11.94 1.05
C ILE A 111 -24.63 10.54 1.00
N TYR A 112 -24.27 10.07 -0.19
CA TYR A 112 -23.60 8.79 -0.39
C TYR A 112 -22.24 9.02 -1.06
N ILE A 113 -21.24 8.21 -0.69
CA ILE A 113 -19.88 8.31 -1.24
C ILE A 113 -19.55 6.99 -1.94
N CYS A 114 -19.24 7.04 -3.23
CA CYS A 114 -18.87 5.86 -3.98
C CYS A 114 -17.34 5.65 -4.02
N GLU A 115 -16.90 4.41 -4.14
CA GLU A 115 -15.47 4.06 -4.21
C GLU A 115 -14.83 4.56 -5.51
N SER A 116 -15.54 4.45 -6.64
CA SER A 116 -15.05 4.83 -7.97
C SER A 116 -16.14 5.49 -8.82
N GLY A 117 -15.70 6.15 -9.90
CA GLY A 117 -16.61 6.79 -10.87
C GLY A 117 -17.59 5.82 -11.53
N GLU A 118 -17.17 4.57 -11.79
CA GLU A 118 -18.07 3.54 -12.33
C GLU A 118 -19.20 3.19 -11.35
N LYS A 119 -18.86 3.07 -10.06
CA LYS A 119 -19.83 2.78 -9.00
C LYS A 119 -20.77 3.95 -8.78
N LEU A 120 -20.28 5.19 -8.87
CA LEU A 120 -21.12 6.38 -8.89
C LEU A 120 -22.15 6.31 -10.03
N GLN A 121 -21.72 6.01 -11.26
CA GLN A 121 -22.63 5.88 -12.40
C GLN A 121 -23.67 4.78 -12.20
N LYS A 122 -23.27 3.63 -11.62
CA LYS A 122 -24.23 2.56 -11.26
C LYS A 122 -25.28 3.04 -10.25
N PHE A 123 -24.88 3.84 -9.26
CA PHE A 123 -25.84 4.40 -8.30
C PHE A 123 -26.78 5.39 -8.97
N LEU A 124 -26.27 6.30 -9.80
CA LEU A 124 -27.08 7.29 -10.52
C LEU A 124 -28.13 6.62 -11.42
N ARG A 125 -27.78 5.51 -12.09
CA ARG A 125 -28.70 4.75 -12.94
C ARG A 125 -29.82 4.06 -12.18
N SER A 126 -29.53 3.49 -11.01
CA SER A 126 -30.49 2.68 -10.26
C SER A 126 -30.43 2.96 -8.76
N PRO A 127 -30.74 4.20 -8.32
CA PRO A 127 -30.56 4.60 -6.92
C PRO A 127 -31.43 3.78 -5.96
N GLN A 128 -32.62 3.35 -6.41
CA GLN A 128 -33.56 2.51 -5.64
C GLN A 128 -32.95 1.20 -5.13
N LYS A 129 -31.96 0.65 -5.86
CA LYS A 129 -31.28 -0.60 -5.49
C LYS A 129 -30.28 -0.44 -4.34
N TYR A 130 -29.75 0.78 -4.17
CA TYR A 130 -28.56 1.01 -3.32
C TYR A 130 -28.82 1.92 -2.12
N TRP A 131 -29.88 2.72 -2.10
CA TRP A 131 -30.06 3.74 -1.05
C TRP A 131 -30.44 3.18 0.32
N ASN A 132 -31.28 2.13 0.38
CA ASN A 132 -31.85 1.61 1.62
C ASN A 132 -31.04 0.44 2.18
N GLN A 133 -29.81 0.72 2.59
CA GLN A 133 -28.92 -0.28 3.18
C GLN A 133 -28.67 0.03 4.66
N LYS A 134 -28.43 -1.01 5.46
CA LYS A 134 -28.03 -0.91 6.87
C LYS A 134 -26.68 -1.56 7.04
N LEU A 135 -25.79 -0.87 7.74
CA LEU A 135 -24.48 -1.41 8.07
C LEU A 135 -24.60 -2.55 9.10
N PRO A 136 -23.71 -3.57 9.04
CA PRO A 136 -23.62 -4.57 10.07
C PRO A 136 -22.99 -3.98 11.34
N TYR A 137 -23.22 -4.62 12.49
CA TYR A 137 -22.63 -4.19 13.76
C TYR A 137 -21.09 -4.21 13.75
N LYS A 138 -20.49 -5.16 13.02
CA LYS A 138 -19.04 -5.33 12.91
C LYS A 138 -18.55 -4.66 11.63
N LEU A 139 -17.82 -3.56 11.79
CA LEU A 139 -17.24 -2.79 10.68
C LEU A 139 -15.74 -3.05 10.55
N PRO A 140 -15.19 -2.94 9.32
CA PRO A 140 -13.75 -3.03 9.13
C PRO A 140 -13.05 -1.87 9.84
N PRO A 141 -11.94 -2.14 10.54
CA PRO A 141 -11.18 -1.09 11.18
C PRO A 141 -10.72 -0.07 10.14
N LEU A 142 -10.78 1.21 10.49
CA LEU A 142 -10.27 2.27 9.66
C LEU A 142 -8.76 2.04 9.46
N LYS A 143 -8.33 2.00 8.20
CA LYS A 143 -6.91 1.86 7.84
C LYS A 143 -6.23 3.20 8.02
N GLU A 144 -6.02 3.61 9.27
CA GLU A 144 -5.23 4.79 9.57
C GLU A 144 -3.74 4.45 9.45
N PRO A 145 -2.93 5.30 8.80
CA PRO A 145 -1.49 5.09 8.75
C PRO A 145 -0.93 5.18 10.17
N MET A 146 -0.50 4.05 10.72
CA MET A 146 0.17 4.02 12.02
C MET A 146 1.67 4.22 11.83
N TYR A 147 2.26 5.10 12.63
CA TYR A 147 3.71 5.31 12.63
C TYR A 147 4.39 4.17 13.41
N LEU A 148 5.58 3.73 12.96
CA LEU A 148 6.36 2.72 13.67
C LEU A 148 6.60 3.10 15.14
N THR A 149 6.82 4.40 15.39
CA THR A 149 7.07 4.96 16.73
C THR A 149 5.84 4.98 17.64
N SER A 150 4.63 4.84 17.09
CA SER A 150 3.40 4.76 17.89
C SER A 150 3.07 3.33 18.31
N LEU A 151 3.87 2.34 17.91
CA LEU A 151 3.67 0.94 18.31
C LEU A 151 4.20 0.70 19.74
N PRO A 152 3.58 -0.24 20.48
CA PRO A 152 4.17 -0.79 21.70
C PRO A 152 5.56 -1.38 21.45
N LEU A 153 6.39 -1.43 22.49
CA LEU A 153 7.79 -1.87 22.40
C LEU A 153 8.00 -3.19 21.62
N PRO A 154 7.22 -4.26 21.84
CA PRO A 154 7.37 -5.49 21.04
C PRO A 154 7.18 -5.25 19.54
N GLY A 155 6.11 -4.56 19.13
CA GLY A 155 5.84 -4.26 17.73
C GLY A 155 6.89 -3.35 17.10
N TYR A 156 7.38 -2.37 17.87
CA TYR A 156 8.48 -1.50 17.44
C TYR A 156 9.76 -2.30 17.14
N LEU A 157 10.15 -3.22 18.01
CA LEU A 157 11.37 -4.02 17.84
C LEU A 157 11.20 -5.05 16.71
N GLU A 158 10.06 -5.73 16.65
CA GLU A 158 9.73 -6.70 15.61
C GLU A 158 9.77 -6.08 14.21
N GLN A 159 9.13 -4.93 14.04
CA GLN A 159 9.05 -4.28 12.73
C GLN A 159 10.29 -3.44 12.41
N GLY A 160 10.97 -2.88 13.42
CA GLY A 160 12.09 -1.98 13.24
C GLY A 160 13.44 -2.67 13.01
N ILE A 161 13.79 -3.66 13.83
CA ILE A 161 15.17 -4.21 13.87
C ILE A 161 15.26 -5.74 13.79
N ALA A 162 14.18 -6.47 14.11
CA ALA A 162 14.26 -7.93 14.25
C ALA A 162 14.78 -8.61 12.99
N THR A 163 14.28 -8.24 11.80
CA THR A 163 14.72 -8.85 10.53
C THR A 163 16.22 -8.64 10.27
N ALA A 164 16.77 -7.47 10.61
CA ALA A 164 18.18 -7.16 10.45
C ALA A 164 19.05 -7.95 11.44
N LEU A 165 18.60 -8.06 12.70
CA LEU A 165 19.28 -8.85 13.73
C LEU A 165 19.30 -10.34 13.40
N ILE A 166 18.16 -10.91 12.99
CA ILE A 166 18.06 -12.33 12.60
C ILE A 166 19.06 -12.64 11.48
N LYS A 167 19.13 -11.79 10.45
CA LYS A 167 20.10 -11.95 9.35
C LYS A 167 21.55 -11.88 9.84
N ALA A 168 21.88 -10.89 10.67
CA ALA A 168 23.23 -10.74 11.21
C ALA A 168 23.65 -11.91 12.11
N MET A 169 22.74 -12.39 12.97
CA MET A 169 22.97 -13.54 13.84
C MET A 169 23.12 -14.84 13.07
N ASN A 170 22.26 -15.07 12.05
CA ASN A 170 22.38 -16.24 11.17
C ASN A 170 23.73 -16.24 10.44
N ALA A 171 24.12 -15.10 9.86
CA ALA A 171 25.42 -14.96 9.21
C ALA A 171 26.59 -15.23 10.17
N ALA A 172 26.52 -14.69 11.39
CA ALA A 172 27.52 -14.93 12.44
C ALA A 172 27.58 -16.41 12.84
N GLY A 173 26.42 -17.08 12.93
CA GLY A 173 26.32 -18.50 13.27
C GLY A 173 26.89 -19.44 12.21
N CYS A 174 26.74 -19.10 10.92
CA CYS A 174 27.35 -19.82 9.81
C CYS A 174 28.88 -19.61 9.77
N LEU A 175 29.33 -18.36 9.92
CA LEU A 175 30.75 -18.01 9.82
C LEU A 175 31.55 -18.44 11.06
N LYS A 176 30.96 -18.36 12.25
CA LYS A 176 31.62 -18.58 13.56
C LYS A 176 32.92 -17.77 13.71
N PRO A 177 32.85 -16.43 13.59
CA PRO A 177 34.04 -15.60 13.52
C PRO A 177 34.88 -15.68 14.81
N LYS A 178 36.17 -15.98 14.65
CA LYS A 178 37.16 -15.91 15.71
C LYS A 178 38.27 -14.95 15.31
N PHE A 179 38.18 -13.72 15.78
CA PHE A 179 39.21 -12.71 15.55
C PHE A 179 40.44 -13.00 16.43
N PRO A 180 41.67 -12.83 15.91
CA PRO A 180 42.90 -12.96 16.70
C PRO A 180 42.87 -12.18 18.02
N PHE A 181 43.34 -12.80 19.09
CA PHE A 181 43.46 -12.20 20.44
C PHE A 181 42.17 -11.69 21.13
N LEU A 182 41.00 -11.82 20.51
CA LEU A 182 39.71 -11.50 21.15
C LEU A 182 39.05 -12.74 21.76
N SER A 183 37.98 -12.60 22.53
CA SER A 183 37.11 -13.74 22.87
C SER A 183 36.16 -14.07 21.71
N VAL A 184 35.63 -15.29 21.68
CA VAL A 184 34.60 -15.70 20.68
C VAL A 184 33.41 -14.75 20.73
N GLN A 185 32.93 -14.44 21.94
CA GLN A 185 31.81 -13.52 22.16
C GLN A 185 32.08 -12.13 21.57
N ARG A 186 33.26 -11.55 21.83
CA ARG A 186 33.63 -10.24 21.29
C ARG A 186 33.74 -10.26 19.76
N SER A 187 34.32 -11.32 19.18
CA SER A 187 34.41 -11.46 17.73
C SER A 187 33.03 -11.54 17.07
N ALA A 188 32.10 -12.30 17.65
CA ALA A 188 30.73 -12.40 17.17
C ALA A 188 29.98 -11.06 17.26
N LEU A 189 30.11 -10.35 18.39
CA LEU A 189 29.47 -9.03 18.58
C LEU A 189 29.98 -7.99 17.56
N LEU A 190 31.29 -7.96 17.31
CA LEU A 190 31.89 -7.07 16.31
C LEU A 190 31.39 -7.39 14.90
N TYR A 191 31.34 -8.68 14.55
CA TYR A 191 30.80 -9.10 13.26
C TYR A 191 29.33 -8.69 13.09
N ILE A 192 28.49 -8.91 14.09
CA ILE A 192 27.08 -8.50 14.06
C ILE A 192 26.97 -6.98 13.91
N ALA A 193 27.77 -6.20 14.64
CA ALA A 193 27.77 -4.74 14.54
C ALA A 193 28.19 -4.26 13.14
N LEU A 194 29.24 -4.85 12.55
CA LEU A 194 29.68 -4.56 11.18
C LEU A 194 28.61 -4.92 10.16
N HIS A 195 27.98 -6.09 10.32
CA HIS A 195 26.88 -6.55 9.47
C HIS A 195 25.69 -5.59 9.52
N LEU A 196 25.24 -5.18 10.71
CA LEU A 196 24.15 -4.22 10.87
C LEU A 196 24.45 -2.90 10.17
N LYS A 197 25.69 -2.38 10.25
CA LYS A 197 26.09 -1.16 9.56
C LYS A 197 26.23 -1.33 8.04
N ALA A 198 26.73 -2.48 7.58
CA ALA A 198 26.94 -2.77 6.16
C ALA A 198 25.62 -2.91 5.38
N PHE A 199 24.55 -3.37 6.05
CA PHE A 199 23.26 -3.69 5.43
C PHE A 199 22.09 -2.79 5.89
N ASN A 200 22.36 -1.70 6.61
CA ASN A 200 21.31 -0.76 7.02
C ASN A 200 20.78 0.07 5.82
N PRO A 201 19.51 -0.12 5.37
CA PRO A 201 18.95 0.59 4.21
C PRO A 201 18.84 2.10 4.42
N ASN A 202 18.71 2.55 5.67
CA ASN A 202 18.59 3.97 6.01
C ASN A 202 19.95 4.70 6.01
N SER A 203 21.06 3.98 5.84
CA SER A 203 22.40 4.56 5.81
C SER A 203 22.84 4.89 4.38
N SER A 204 23.70 5.92 4.24
CA SER A 204 24.20 6.34 2.93
C SER A 204 24.96 5.22 2.21
N GLU A 205 24.93 5.23 0.88
CA GLU A 205 25.62 4.22 0.06
C GLU A 205 27.12 4.15 0.38
N TYR A 206 27.77 5.30 0.55
CA TYR A 206 29.17 5.40 0.97
C TYR A 206 29.41 4.66 2.29
N THR A 207 28.56 4.89 3.31
CA THR A 207 28.69 4.25 4.62
C THR A 207 28.54 2.75 4.49
N ARG A 208 27.54 2.26 3.75
CA ARG A 208 27.35 0.83 3.50
C ARG A 208 28.56 0.19 2.84
N LYS A 209 29.10 0.81 1.78
CA LYS A 209 30.33 0.32 1.09
C LYS A 209 31.52 0.27 2.04
N LYS A 210 31.73 1.31 2.85
CA LYS A 210 32.80 1.36 3.86
C LYS A 210 32.70 0.21 4.86
N TYR A 211 31.51 -0.05 5.41
CA TYR A 211 31.32 -1.11 6.40
C TYR A 211 31.31 -2.52 5.79
N LYS A 212 30.88 -2.69 4.53
CA LYS A 212 31.07 -3.94 3.78
C LYS A 212 32.56 -4.29 3.66
N LYS A 213 33.39 -3.34 3.22
CA LYS A 213 34.84 -3.54 3.13
C LYS A 213 35.47 -3.85 4.49
N LYS A 214 35.08 -3.13 5.56
CA LYS A 214 35.54 -3.44 6.93
C LYS A 214 35.11 -4.84 7.38
N MET A 215 33.92 -5.27 7.02
CA MET A 215 33.41 -6.60 7.34
C MET A 215 34.20 -7.68 6.60
N GLU A 216 34.48 -7.52 5.31
CA GLU A 216 35.33 -8.43 4.52
C GLU A 216 36.72 -8.56 5.14
N GLN A 217 37.38 -7.44 5.43
CA GLN A 217 38.69 -7.42 6.10
C GLN A 217 38.66 -8.11 7.48
N PHE A 218 37.57 -7.93 8.23
CA PHE A 218 37.39 -8.61 9.51
C PHE A 218 37.32 -10.13 9.33
N VAL A 219 36.60 -10.61 8.31
CA VAL A 219 36.51 -12.04 7.98
C VAL A 219 37.87 -12.59 7.57
N GLU A 220 38.59 -11.93 6.67
CA GLU A 220 39.95 -12.31 6.25
C GLU A 220 40.90 -12.44 7.45
N ARG A 221 40.85 -11.48 8.39
CA ARG A 221 41.64 -11.52 9.63
C ARG A 221 41.25 -12.68 10.54
N CYS A 222 39.99 -13.09 10.58
CA CYS A 222 39.56 -14.29 11.32
C CYS A 222 40.12 -15.58 10.71
N GLU A 223 40.21 -15.66 9.39
CA GLU A 223 40.74 -16.83 8.66
C GLU A 223 42.23 -17.08 8.91
N LEU A 224 42.98 -16.07 9.37
CA LEU A 224 44.39 -16.21 9.73
C LEU A 224 44.62 -17.30 10.79
N ILE A 225 43.72 -17.46 11.76
CA ILE A 225 43.85 -18.51 12.79
C ILE A 225 43.80 -19.89 12.12
N THR A 226 42.79 -20.11 11.27
CA THR A 226 42.61 -21.38 10.55
C THR A 226 43.79 -21.66 9.64
N TYR A 227 44.21 -20.67 8.85
CA TYR A 227 45.37 -20.78 7.96
C TYR A 227 46.66 -21.13 8.73
N LEU A 228 46.98 -20.37 9.79
CA LEU A 228 48.20 -20.59 10.57
C LEU A 228 48.15 -21.92 11.30
N SER A 229 47.01 -22.31 11.85
CA SER A 229 46.85 -23.62 12.50
C SER A 229 47.13 -24.80 11.55
N ALA A 230 46.79 -24.66 10.27
CA ALA A 230 47.03 -25.70 9.25
C ALA A 230 48.48 -25.70 8.73
N LYS A 231 49.14 -24.54 8.66
CA LYS A 231 50.47 -24.39 8.06
C LYS A 231 51.62 -24.43 9.08
N MET A 232 51.36 -24.09 10.34
CA MET A 232 52.34 -24.19 11.44
C MET A 232 52.47 -25.64 11.90
N THR A 233 53.48 -26.34 11.38
CA THR A 233 53.83 -27.68 11.83
C THR A 233 54.70 -27.64 13.09
N LYS A 234 54.63 -28.69 13.92
CA LYS A 234 55.50 -28.84 15.10
C LYS A 234 57.00 -28.83 14.76
N LYS A 235 57.35 -29.26 13.55
CA LYS A 235 58.73 -29.23 13.03
C LYS A 235 58.98 -27.90 12.32
N TYR A 236 60.10 -27.28 12.65
CA TYR A 236 60.57 -26.07 11.98
C TYR A 236 60.84 -26.36 10.49
N LYS A 237 60.47 -25.41 9.63
CA LYS A 237 60.80 -25.39 8.21
C LYS A 237 61.56 -24.10 7.92
N GLU A 238 62.66 -24.19 7.18
CA GLU A 238 63.38 -23.01 6.70
C GLU A 238 62.48 -22.16 5.79
N PRO A 239 62.69 -20.84 5.71
CA PRO A 239 61.84 -19.92 4.93
C PRO A 239 61.60 -20.37 3.49
N GLN A 240 62.63 -20.92 2.83
CA GLN A 240 62.56 -21.42 1.44
C GLN A 240 61.57 -22.60 1.24
N PHE A 241 61.22 -23.33 2.30
CA PHE A 241 60.29 -24.47 2.25
C PHE A 241 58.91 -24.14 2.84
N ARG A 242 58.65 -22.86 3.16
CA ARG A 242 57.34 -22.39 3.63
C ARG A 242 56.45 -21.98 2.46
N ALA A 243 55.15 -21.85 2.71
CA ALA A 243 54.27 -21.23 1.73
C ALA A 243 54.68 -19.76 1.55
N ILE A 244 54.61 -19.26 0.32
CA ILE A 244 55.09 -17.92 -0.07
C ILE A 244 54.43 -16.81 0.77
N ASP A 245 53.15 -16.99 1.13
CA ASP A 245 52.36 -16.03 1.90
C ASP A 245 52.45 -16.22 3.42
N PHE A 246 53.17 -17.25 3.89
CA PHE A 246 53.16 -17.65 5.30
C PHE A 246 53.72 -16.56 6.22
N ASP A 247 54.93 -16.07 5.94
CA ASP A 247 55.60 -15.11 6.81
C ASP A 247 54.82 -13.77 6.85
N HIS A 248 54.27 -13.32 5.72
CA HIS A 248 53.41 -12.15 5.65
C HIS A 248 52.13 -12.32 6.49
N LYS A 249 51.43 -13.45 6.35
CA LYS A 249 50.22 -13.73 7.14
C LYS A 249 50.50 -13.89 8.63
N LEU A 250 51.67 -14.44 8.99
CA LEU A 250 52.10 -14.54 10.38
C LEU A 250 52.38 -13.15 10.97
N GLN A 251 53.11 -12.29 10.25
CA GLN A 251 53.33 -10.90 10.69
C GLN A 251 52.01 -10.13 10.83
N THR A 252 51.09 -10.31 9.86
CA THR A 252 49.75 -9.74 9.92
C THR A 252 48.98 -10.24 11.14
N PHE A 253 49.05 -11.54 11.45
CA PHE A 253 48.42 -12.10 12.64
C PHE A 253 49.00 -11.47 13.91
N LEU A 254 50.32 -11.41 14.05
CA LEU A 254 50.97 -10.88 15.25
C LEU A 254 50.72 -9.37 15.45
N SER A 255 50.62 -8.59 14.37
CA SER A 255 50.35 -7.15 14.46
C SER A 255 48.97 -6.84 15.06
N LEU A 256 48.00 -7.76 14.96
CA LEU A 256 46.64 -7.59 15.50
C LEU A 256 46.58 -7.61 17.04
N ARG A 257 47.67 -7.92 17.75
CA ARG A 257 47.67 -8.07 19.22
C ARG A 257 47.32 -6.79 19.97
N ASN A 258 47.67 -5.63 19.43
CA ASN A 258 47.48 -4.33 20.06
C ASN A 258 46.59 -3.38 19.24
N ILE A 259 45.87 -3.91 18.24
CA ILE A 259 45.05 -3.11 17.33
C ILE A 259 43.59 -3.12 17.80
N ASP A 260 42.95 -1.94 17.81
CA ASP A 260 41.52 -1.83 17.99
C ASP A 260 40.80 -2.40 16.74
N PRO A 261 40.05 -3.52 16.87
CA PRO A 261 39.40 -4.18 15.74
C PRO A 261 38.33 -3.34 15.04
N VAL A 262 37.89 -2.21 15.62
CA VAL A 262 36.92 -1.30 15.02
C VAL A 262 37.60 -0.20 14.18
N ASN A 263 38.78 0.23 14.61
CA ASN A 263 39.43 1.45 14.10
C ASN A 263 40.78 1.20 13.40
N GLY A 264 41.42 0.05 13.59
CA GLY A 264 42.68 -0.32 12.91
C GLY A 264 42.59 -1.53 11.98
#